data_AF-A0A7R9FPG9-F1
#
_entry.id   AF-A0A7R9FPG9-F1
#
_cell.length_a   1.000
_cell.length_b   1.000
_cell.length_c   1.000
_cell.angle_alpha   90.00
_cell.angle_beta   90.00
_cell.angle_gamma   90.00
#
_symmetry.space_group_name_H-M   'P 1'
#
loop_
_entity.id
_entity.type
_entity.pdbx_description
1 polymer ?
#
loop_
_entity_poly.entity_id
_entity_poly.type
_entity_poly.pdbx_seq_one_letter_code
_entity_poly.pdbx_strand_id
1 'polypeptide(L)'
;MRIPVLKKCCCGCMTVRTGSIVIAVFGLVCYGITLLMCLALITGLADWKVGLAAFLPEDVTRQTSVYTVADVVVAIVWIICDSLLLVGVLKMRRKLMIPFLGLQLVWLTLGTIAAIVLFVLFAVNSGSTIFVAVTAVVFVVLYGIAVYFFFVVYSHFKELESSPPPEDVKHAQESPESVPLGDARESSTKSPV
;
A
#
# COMPACT_ATOMS: atom_id res chain seq x y z
N MET A 1 -11.68 23.36 0.67
CA MET A 1 -10.24 23.63 0.43
C MET A 1 -9.80 22.91 -0.85
N ARG A 2 -9.30 23.63 -1.86
CA ARG A 2 -8.73 23.03 -3.08
C ARG A 2 -7.25 22.71 -2.81
N ILE A 3 -6.93 21.44 -2.58
CA ILE A 3 -5.54 20.99 -2.43
C ILE A 3 -4.84 21.09 -3.80
N PRO A 4 -3.69 21.77 -3.91
CA PRO A 4 -2.97 21.94 -5.17
C PRO A 4 -2.48 20.60 -5.70
N VAL A 5 -2.69 20.37 -7.00
CA VAL A 5 -2.28 19.15 -7.70
C VAL A 5 -0.86 19.38 -8.24
N LEU A 6 0.12 18.62 -7.79
CA LEU A 6 1.50 18.73 -8.29
C LEU A 6 1.58 18.08 -9.66
N LYS A 7 1.69 18.89 -10.72
CA LYS A 7 1.91 18.42 -12.10
C LYS A 7 3.38 18.07 -12.40
N LYS A 8 4.33 18.49 -11.55
CA LYS A 8 5.76 18.22 -11.67
C LYS A 8 6.38 18.01 -10.28
N CYS A 9 7.11 16.93 -10.07
CA CYS A 9 7.99 16.77 -8.90
C CYS A 9 9.18 17.74 -9.01
N CYS A 10 9.82 18.09 -7.88
CA CYS A 10 10.91 19.06 -7.75
C CYS A 10 12.15 18.83 -8.66
N CYS A 11 12.23 17.72 -9.41
CA CYS A 11 13.32 17.40 -10.34
C CYS A 11 12.97 17.54 -11.83
N GLY A 12 11.78 18.04 -12.21
CA GLY A 12 11.44 18.33 -13.62
C GLY A 12 11.28 17.13 -14.58
N CYS A 13 11.79 15.94 -14.21
CA CYS A 13 11.92 14.78 -15.10
C CYS A 13 11.10 13.54 -14.68
N MET A 14 10.62 13.47 -13.43
CA MET A 14 9.84 12.31 -12.96
C MET A 14 8.35 12.58 -13.00
N THR A 15 7.63 11.82 -13.82
CA THR A 15 6.17 11.80 -13.83
C THR A 15 5.64 11.26 -12.49
N VAL A 16 4.51 11.78 -12.02
CA VAL A 16 3.83 11.34 -10.78
C VAL A 16 3.54 9.83 -10.81
N ARG A 17 3.35 9.29 -12.01
CA ARG A 17 3.23 7.85 -12.29
C ARG A 17 4.46 7.07 -11.85
N THR A 18 5.67 7.50 -12.21
CA THR A 18 6.92 6.85 -11.81
C THR A 18 7.08 6.84 -10.29
N GLY A 19 6.75 7.95 -9.61
CA GLY A 19 6.79 8.03 -8.16
C GLY A 19 5.87 7.02 -7.48
N SER A 20 4.65 6.84 -7.99
CA SER A 20 3.69 5.89 -7.45
C SER A 20 4.14 4.42 -7.62
N ILE A 21 4.79 4.10 -8.75
CA ILE A 21 5.36 2.77 -8.99
C ILE A 21 6.52 2.50 -8.02
N VAL A 22 7.44 3.46 -7.86
CA VAL A 22 8.58 3.31 -6.94
C VAL A 22 8.09 3.09 -5.51
N ILE A 23 7.07 3.82 -5.06
CA ILE A 23 6.49 3.65 -3.72
C ILE A 23 5.90 2.23 -3.56
N ALA A 24 5.10 1.77 -4.53
CA ALA A 24 4.48 0.44 -4.47
C ALA A 24 5.54 -0.69 -4.44
N VAL A 25 6.58 -0.57 -5.27
CA VAL A 25 7.68 -1.55 -5.30
C VAL A 25 8.49 -1.51 -4.01
N PHE A 26 8.77 -0.32 -3.48
CA PHE A 26 9.50 -0.17 -2.23
C PHE A 26 8.74 -0.77 -1.05
N GLY A 27 7.42 -0.51 -0.96
CA GLY A 27 6.54 -1.15 0.02
C GLY A 27 6.58 -2.67 -0.06
N LEU A 28 6.40 -3.21 -1.27
CA LEU A 28 6.43 -4.65 -1.52
C LEU A 28 7.76 -5.30 -1.08
N VAL A 29 8.90 -4.64 -1.35
CA VAL A 29 10.22 -5.11 -0.94
C VAL A 29 10.38 -5.04 0.58
N CYS A 30 10.02 -3.91 1.21
CA CYS A 30 10.12 -3.74 2.66
C CYS A 30 9.26 -4.76 3.41
N TYR A 31 7.97 -4.87 3.08
CA TYR A 31 7.07 -5.83 3.73
C TYR A 31 7.43 -7.28 3.39
N GLY A 32 7.96 -7.55 2.19
CA GLY A 32 8.49 -8.86 1.83
C GLY A 32 9.69 -9.28 2.69
N ILE A 33 10.63 -8.37 2.94
CA ILE A 33 11.77 -8.60 3.84
C ILE A 33 11.28 -8.82 5.28
N THR A 34 10.37 -7.99 5.77
CA THR A 34 9.77 -8.15 7.11
C THR A 34 9.10 -9.51 7.25
N LEU A 35 8.31 -9.94 6.26
CA LEU A 35 7.66 -11.24 6.25
C LEU A 35 8.68 -12.39 6.32
N LEU A 36 9.76 -12.31 5.53
CA LEU A 36 10.84 -13.30 5.58
C LEU A 36 11.54 -13.34 6.94
N MET A 37 11.81 -12.19 7.55
CA MET A 37 12.37 -12.11 8.90
C MET A 37 11.45 -12.74 9.95
N CYS A 38 10.14 -12.45 9.89
CA CYS A 38 9.14 -13.05 10.78
C CYS A 38 9.04 -14.57 10.59
N LEU A 39 9.11 -15.07 9.36
CA LEU A 39 9.10 -16.51 9.09
C LEU A 39 10.39 -17.19 9.57
N ALA A 40 11.55 -16.58 9.36
CA ALA A 40 12.83 -17.07 9.88
C ALA A 40 12.83 -17.11 11.42
N LEU A 41 12.19 -16.13 12.05
CA LEU A 41 11.91 -16.14 13.49
C LEU A 41 11.06 -17.35 13.88
N ILE A 42 9.88 -17.53 13.29
CA ILE A 42 8.95 -18.59 13.69
C ILE A 42 9.57 -19.99 13.50
N THR A 43 10.23 -20.21 12.37
CA THR A 43 10.83 -21.52 12.02
C THR A 43 12.09 -21.86 12.80
N GLY A 44 12.67 -20.90 13.53
CA GLY A 44 13.89 -21.12 14.32
C GLY A 44 15.13 -21.39 13.46
N LEU A 45 15.05 -21.18 12.14
CA LEU A 45 16.15 -21.39 11.18
C LEU A 45 17.31 -20.41 11.37
N ALA A 46 17.11 -19.37 12.16
CA ALA A 46 18.12 -18.37 12.42
C ALA A 46 18.65 -18.57 13.85
N ASP A 47 19.89 -19.03 13.96
CA ASP A 47 20.62 -19.28 15.22
C ASP A 47 20.78 -18.03 16.12
N TRP A 48 20.40 -16.83 15.63
CA TRP A 48 20.34 -15.61 16.44
C TRP A 48 19.35 -15.69 17.61
N LYS A 49 18.37 -16.59 17.56
CA LYS A 49 17.48 -16.85 18.70
C LYS A 49 18.24 -17.35 19.91
N VAL A 50 19.31 -18.11 19.73
CA VAL A 50 20.11 -18.65 20.84
C VAL A 50 20.90 -17.54 21.54
N GLY A 51 21.36 -16.53 20.78
CA GLY A 51 22.02 -15.36 21.32
C GLY A 51 21.05 -14.41 22.04
N LEU A 52 19.88 -14.12 21.47
CA LEU A 52 18.94 -13.15 22.04
C LEU A 52 18.07 -13.71 23.16
N ALA A 53 17.70 -15.01 23.10
CA ALA A 53 16.94 -15.67 24.17
C ALA A 53 17.77 -15.87 25.45
N ALA A 54 19.10 -15.89 25.36
CA ALA A 54 19.97 -15.89 26.54
C ALA A 54 19.95 -14.56 27.32
N PHE A 55 19.53 -13.45 26.68
CA PHE A 55 19.46 -12.12 27.29
C PHE A 55 18.04 -11.68 27.67
N LEU A 56 17.00 -12.41 27.28
CA LEU A 56 15.60 -12.02 27.51
C LEU A 56 14.88 -12.99 28.47
N PRO A 57 14.16 -12.47 29.49
CA PRO A 57 13.40 -13.29 30.42
C PRO A 57 12.24 -14.04 29.72
N GLU A 58 11.93 -15.25 30.18
CA GLU A 58 10.94 -16.17 29.57
C GLU A 58 9.54 -15.56 29.36
N ASP A 59 9.15 -14.61 30.21
CA ASP A 59 7.86 -13.90 30.10
C ASP A 59 7.74 -13.08 28.81
N VAL A 60 8.86 -12.54 28.30
CA VAL A 60 8.93 -11.73 27.08
C VAL A 60 8.83 -12.61 25.83
N THR A 61 9.34 -13.84 25.88
CA THR A 61 9.26 -14.80 24.76
C THR A 61 7.83 -15.21 24.43
N ARG A 62 6.95 -15.36 25.43
CA ARG A 62 5.55 -15.71 25.18
C ARG A 62 4.78 -14.56 24.53
N GLN A 63 5.00 -13.33 25.01
CA GLN A 63 4.37 -12.14 24.41
C GLN A 63 4.84 -11.89 22.98
N THR A 64 6.15 -12.00 22.72
CA THR A 64 6.72 -11.77 21.38
C THR A 64 6.18 -12.74 20.33
N SER A 65 5.85 -13.99 20.70
CA SER A 65 5.22 -14.95 19.77
C SER A 65 3.88 -14.48 19.20
N VAL A 66 3.01 -13.91 20.04
CA VAL A 66 1.68 -13.42 19.64
C VAL A 66 1.80 -12.20 18.74
N TYR A 67 2.69 -11.26 19.11
CA TYR A 67 2.96 -10.07 18.30
C TYR A 67 3.55 -10.45 16.93
N THR A 68 4.43 -11.45 16.86
CA THR A 68 5.03 -11.89 15.60
C THR A 68 3.97 -12.42 14.63
N VAL A 69 3.00 -13.20 15.12
CA VAL A 69 1.91 -13.72 14.29
C VAL A 69 1.01 -12.58 13.80
N ALA A 70 0.68 -11.62 14.67
CA ALA A 70 -0.09 -10.44 14.27
C ALA A 70 0.63 -9.61 13.20
N ASP A 71 1.94 -9.46 13.32
CA ASP A 71 2.77 -8.69 12.38
C ASP A 71 2.82 -9.36 10.99
N VAL A 72 2.87 -10.69 10.93
CA VAL A 72 2.76 -11.45 9.67
C VAL A 72 1.43 -11.16 8.97
N VAL A 73 0.31 -11.15 9.71
CA VAL A 73 -1.01 -10.86 9.13
C VAL A 73 -1.05 -9.43 8.58
N VAL A 74 -0.53 -8.47 9.34
CA VAL A 74 -0.45 -7.07 8.93
C VAL A 74 0.42 -6.92 7.68
N ALA A 75 1.57 -7.59 7.61
CA ALA A 75 2.46 -7.57 6.45
C ALA A 75 1.77 -8.10 5.19
N ILE A 76 0.99 -9.18 5.30
CA ILE A 76 0.23 -9.73 4.17
C ILE A 76 -0.82 -8.73 3.66
N VAL A 77 -1.55 -8.06 4.56
CA VAL A 77 -2.53 -7.03 4.18
C VAL A 77 -1.84 -5.88 3.44
N TRP A 78 -0.69 -5.43 3.93
CA TRP A 78 0.11 -4.40 3.26
C TRP A 78 0.58 -4.82 1.87
N ILE A 79 1.10 -6.04 1.71
CA ILE A 79 1.51 -6.60 0.41
C ILE A 79 0.33 -6.62 -0.57
N ILE A 80 -0.87 -7.01 -0.11
CA ILE A 80 -2.08 -6.99 -0.94
C ILE A 80 -2.41 -5.55 -1.34
N CYS A 81 -2.37 -4.59 -0.42
CA CYS A 81 -2.62 -3.18 -0.71
C CYS A 81 -1.58 -2.59 -1.69
N ASP A 82 -0.30 -2.91 -1.55
CA ASP A 82 0.77 -2.49 -2.46
C ASP A 82 0.59 -3.09 -3.85
N SER A 83 0.19 -4.36 -3.93
CA SER A 83 -0.11 -5.01 -5.21
C SER A 83 -1.32 -4.38 -5.90
N LEU A 84 -2.36 -4.02 -5.15
CA LEU A 84 -3.55 -3.30 -5.65
C LEU A 84 -3.18 -1.90 -6.16
N LEU A 85 -2.30 -1.20 -5.43
CA LEU A 85 -1.76 0.08 -5.86
C LEU A 85 -0.98 -0.07 -7.17
N LEU A 86 -0.08 -1.06 -7.25
CA LEU A 86 0.72 -1.32 -8.44
C LEU A 86 -0.16 -1.62 -9.66
N VAL A 87 -1.15 -2.51 -9.52
CA VAL A 87 -2.11 -2.82 -10.58
C VAL A 87 -2.98 -1.60 -10.91
N GLY A 88 -3.35 -0.79 -9.92
CA GLY A 88 -4.10 0.45 -10.09
C GLY A 88 -3.36 1.48 -10.95
N VAL A 89 -2.06 1.63 -10.72
CA VAL A 89 -1.18 2.54 -11.48
C VAL A 89 -0.89 2.01 -12.89
N LEU A 90 -0.76 0.69 -13.05
CA LEU A 90 -0.55 0.07 -14.36
C LEU A 90 -1.82 0.12 -15.23
N LYS A 91 -2.98 -0.21 -14.66
CA LYS A 91 -4.28 -0.25 -15.37
C LYS A 91 -5.00 1.10 -15.39
N MET A 92 -4.43 2.16 -14.81
CA MET A 92 -5.06 3.48 -14.66
C MET A 92 -6.47 3.43 -14.05
N ARG A 93 -6.72 2.46 -13.14
CA ARG A 93 -8.04 2.25 -12.52
C ARG A 93 -8.09 2.86 -11.12
N ARG A 94 -8.72 4.04 -11.04
CA ARG A 94 -8.89 4.82 -9.79
C ARG A 94 -9.41 4.00 -8.61
N LYS A 95 -10.41 3.13 -8.83
CA LYS A 95 -11.05 2.35 -7.76
C LYS A 95 -10.09 1.43 -7.00
N LEU A 96 -9.01 0.98 -7.63
CA LEU A 96 -8.03 0.09 -7.01
C LEU A 96 -7.02 0.83 -6.12
N MET A 97 -6.86 2.15 -6.30
CA MET A 97 -5.94 2.96 -5.50
C MET A 97 -6.55 3.44 -4.17
N ILE A 98 -7.88 3.47 -4.06
CA ILE A 98 -8.61 3.93 -2.86
C ILE A 98 -8.25 3.13 -1.60
N PRO A 99 -8.26 1.78 -1.58
CA PRO A 99 -7.97 1.04 -0.34
C PRO A 99 -6.56 1.32 0.18
N PHE A 100 -5.56 1.39 -0.70
CA PHE A 100 -4.19 1.76 -0.32
C PHE A 100 -4.15 3.16 0.27
N LEU A 101 -4.76 4.15 -0.41
CA LEU A 101 -4.70 5.53 0.02
C LEU A 101 -5.41 5.75 1.37
N GLY A 102 -6.54 5.06 1.57
CA GLY A 102 -7.26 5.06 2.84
C GLY A 102 -6.45 4.44 3.97
N LEU A 103 -5.83 3.28 3.73
CA LEU A 103 -5.00 2.61 4.73
C LEU A 103 -3.78 3.46 5.10
N GLN A 104 -3.11 4.06 4.11
CA GLN A 104 -1.98 4.96 4.33
C GLN A 104 -2.39 6.19 5.16
N LEU A 105 -3.57 6.75 4.91
CA LEU A 105 -4.08 7.88 5.68
C LEU A 105 -4.36 7.49 7.14
N VAL A 106 -5.01 6.35 7.36
CA VAL A 106 -5.28 5.82 8.72
C VAL A 106 -3.96 5.53 9.45
N TRP A 107 -2.97 4.97 8.76
CA TRP A 107 -1.66 4.70 9.33
C TRP A 107 -0.94 5.99 9.71
N LEU A 108 -0.95 7.02 8.84
CA LEU A 108 -0.39 8.33 9.14
C LEU A 108 -1.09 8.96 10.36
N THR A 109 -2.42 8.95 10.44
CA THR A 109 -3.14 9.55 11.57
C THR A 109 -2.84 8.83 12.89
N LEU A 110 -2.89 7.50 12.91
CA LEU A 110 -2.52 6.71 14.09
C LEU A 110 -1.05 6.91 14.47
N GLY A 111 -0.16 6.92 13.48
CA GLY A 111 1.27 7.19 13.67
C GLY A 111 1.52 8.58 14.25
N THR A 112 0.75 9.59 13.83
CA THR A 112 0.84 10.94 14.41
C THR A 112 0.48 10.94 15.88
N ILE A 113 -0.64 10.29 16.24
CA ILE A 113 -1.12 10.22 17.63
C ILE A 113 -0.09 9.47 18.49
N ALA A 114 0.38 8.31 18.02
CA ALA A 114 1.40 7.52 18.70
C ALA A 114 2.70 8.30 18.87
N ALA A 115 3.13 9.05 17.86
CA ALA A 115 4.32 9.90 17.91
C ALA A 115 4.22 10.99 18.97
N ILE A 116 3.06 11.65 19.07
CA ILE A 116 2.82 12.68 20.09
C ILE A 116 2.87 12.06 21.49
N VAL A 117 2.20 10.93 21.69
CA VAL A 117 2.20 10.23 22.99
C VAL A 117 3.62 9.80 23.37
N LEU A 118 4.35 9.19 22.43
CA LEU A 118 5.73 8.77 22.64
C LEU A 118 6.62 9.96 22.97
N PHE A 119 6.49 11.06 22.24
CA PHE A 119 7.25 12.28 22.49
C PHE A 119 7.00 12.84 23.90
N VAL A 120 5.74 12.87 24.36
CA VAL A 120 5.40 13.33 25.72
C VAL A 120 5.98 12.40 26.79
N LEU A 121 5.80 11.09 26.65
CA LEU A 121 6.36 10.10 27.57
C LEU A 121 7.89 10.21 27.65
N PHE A 122 8.52 10.38 26.48
CA PHE A 122 9.96 10.51 26.38
C PHE A 122 10.44 11.83 26.99
N ALA A 123 9.73 12.94 26.77
CA ALA A 123 10.06 14.23 27.40
C ALA A 123 9.98 14.20 28.93
N VAL A 124 9.06 13.41 29.50
CA VAL A 124 8.90 13.28 30.97
C VAL A 124 9.93 12.32 31.57
N ASN A 125 10.27 11.22 30.87
CA ASN A 125 11.11 10.15 31.42
C ASN A 125 12.61 10.32 31.10
N SER A 126 12.96 11.13 30.10
CA SER A 126 14.35 11.28 29.67
C SER A 126 15.07 12.35 30.49
N GLY A 127 16.11 11.95 31.24
CA GLY A 127 17.03 12.90 31.89
C GLY A 127 17.95 13.66 30.92
N SER A 128 17.96 13.31 29.61
CA SER A 128 18.85 13.91 28.61
C SER A 128 18.07 14.61 27.50
N THR A 129 18.05 15.94 27.56
CA THR A 129 17.36 16.82 26.59
C THR A 129 17.91 16.70 25.16
N ILE A 130 19.20 16.39 25.01
CA ILE A 130 19.86 16.28 23.71
C ILE A 130 19.32 15.08 22.92
N PHE A 131 19.17 13.93 23.58
CA PHE A 131 18.69 12.71 22.92
C PHE A 131 17.22 12.85 22.48
N VAL A 132 16.40 13.53 23.30
CA VAL A 132 15.01 13.88 22.96
C VAL A 132 14.97 14.75 21.71
N ALA A 133 15.80 15.80 21.65
CA ALA A 133 15.83 16.73 20.53
C ALA A 133 16.25 16.05 19.22
N VAL A 134 17.31 15.23 19.24
CA VAL A 134 17.79 14.50 18.05
C VAL A 134 16.71 13.53 17.55
N THR A 135 16.12 12.75 18.46
CA THR A 135 15.06 11.79 18.10
C THR A 135 13.86 12.51 17.49
N ALA A 136 13.46 13.65 18.05
CA ALA A 136 12.36 14.45 17.52
C ALA A 136 12.64 14.98 16.10
N VAL A 137 13.85 15.49 15.84
CA VAL A 137 14.24 15.98 14.51
C VAL A 137 14.20 14.85 13.47
N VAL A 138 14.78 13.69 13.80
CA VAL A 138 14.75 12.51 12.91
C VAL A 138 13.31 12.10 12.61
N PHE A 139 12.46 12.06 13.65
CA PHE A 139 11.06 11.70 13.48
C PHE A 139 10.31 12.68 12.57
N VAL A 140 10.49 13.99 12.77
CA VAL A 140 9.87 15.03 11.94
C VAL A 140 10.30 14.91 10.48
N VAL A 141 11.58 14.67 10.21
CA VAL A 141 12.09 14.52 8.84
C VAL A 141 11.49 13.27 8.17
N LEU A 142 11.53 12.12 8.85
CA LEU A 142 10.96 10.87 8.32
C LEU A 142 9.45 10.99 8.09
N TYR A 143 8.74 11.63 9.03
CA TYR A 143 7.30 11.85 8.92
C TYR A 143 6.96 12.81 7.77
N GLY A 144 7.74 13.87 7.59
CA GLY A 144 7.61 14.79 6.46
C GLY A 144 7.78 14.08 5.11
N ILE A 145 8.74 13.16 5.02
CA ILE A 145 8.94 12.32 3.82
C ILE A 145 7.71 11.42 3.58
N ALA A 146 7.16 10.80 4.62
CA ALA A 146 5.97 9.96 4.51
C ALA A 146 4.74 10.75 4.04
N VAL A 147 4.53 11.95 4.58
CA VAL A 147 3.47 12.87 4.15
C VAL A 147 3.68 13.31 2.69
N TYR A 148 4.92 13.60 2.29
CA TYR A 148 5.23 13.92 0.91
C TYR A 148 4.86 12.77 -0.04
N PHE A 149 5.21 11.53 0.28
CA PHE A 149 4.82 10.36 -0.51
C PHE A 149 3.30 10.20 -0.60
N PHE A 150 2.57 10.43 0.49
CA PHE A 150 1.12 10.44 0.48
C PHE A 150 0.56 11.47 -0.50
N PHE A 151 1.09 12.70 -0.50
CA PHE A 151 0.69 13.74 -1.46
C PHE A 151 0.99 13.36 -2.91
N VAL A 152 2.11 12.70 -3.18
CA VAL A 152 2.46 12.23 -4.54
C VAL A 152 1.40 11.24 -5.04
N VAL A 153 1.04 10.23 -4.24
CA VAL A 153 0.03 9.23 -4.63
C VAL A 153 -1.36 9.87 -4.76
N TYR A 154 -1.71 10.78 -3.83
CA TYR A 154 -2.97 11.51 -3.90
C TYR A 154 -3.07 12.42 -5.15
N SER A 155 -1.97 13.06 -5.53
CA SER A 155 -1.91 13.86 -6.76
C SER A 155 -2.17 12.99 -7.99
N HIS A 156 -1.58 11.79 -8.04
CA HIS A 156 -1.83 10.84 -9.13
C HIS A 156 -3.29 10.39 -9.21
N PHE A 157 -3.87 10.09 -8.04
CA PHE A 157 -5.28 9.72 -7.93
C PHE A 157 -6.22 10.79 -8.51
N LYS A 158 -5.91 12.07 -8.25
CA LYS A 158 -6.69 13.21 -8.74
C LYS A 158 -6.46 13.50 -10.22
N GLU A 159 -5.27 13.24 -10.74
CA GLU A 159 -4.98 13.33 -12.17
C GLU A 159 -5.83 12.32 -12.97
N LEU A 160 -6.00 11.10 -12.45
CA LEU A 160 -6.89 10.07 -13.02
C LEU A 160 -8.39 10.43 -12.90
N GLU A 161 -8.77 11.31 -11.99
CA GLU A 161 -10.14 11.85 -11.92
C GLU A 161 -10.39 12.94 -12.97
N SER A 162 -9.37 13.73 -13.30
CA SER A 162 -9.49 14.80 -14.29
C SER A 162 -9.39 14.32 -15.74
N SER A 163 -8.81 13.14 -15.97
CA SER A 163 -8.74 12.52 -17.30
C SER A 163 -9.96 11.61 -17.49
N PRO A 164 -10.91 11.95 -18.40
CA PRO A 164 -12.00 11.04 -18.74
C PRO A 164 -11.42 9.69 -19.25
N PRO A 165 -12.09 8.56 -19.00
CA PRO A 165 -11.56 7.24 -19.37
C PRO A 165 -11.26 7.19 -20.87
N PRO A 166 -10.12 6.59 -21.28
CA PRO A 166 -9.80 6.42 -22.70
C PRO A 166 -10.92 5.63 -23.40
N GLU A 167 -11.38 6.13 -24.54
CA GLU A 167 -12.49 5.54 -25.33
C GLU A 167 -12.24 4.08 -25.71
N ASP A 168 -10.97 3.64 -25.69
CA ASP A 168 -10.53 2.27 -25.96
C ASP A 168 -11.14 1.22 -25.00
N VAL A 169 -11.57 1.62 -23.78
CA VAL A 169 -12.23 0.72 -22.82
C VAL A 169 -13.73 0.57 -23.10
N LYS A 170 -14.37 1.52 -23.80
CA LYS A 170 -15.76 1.34 -24.26
C LYS A 170 -15.85 0.23 -25.30
N HIS A 171 -14.90 0.18 -26.23
CA HIS A 171 -14.91 -0.85 -27.28
C HIS A 171 -14.58 -2.26 -26.77
N ALA A 172 -13.82 -2.39 -25.67
CA ALA A 172 -13.53 -3.69 -25.06
C ALA A 172 -14.63 -4.23 -24.13
N GLN A 173 -15.62 -3.41 -23.74
CA GLN A 173 -16.77 -3.86 -22.95
C GLN A 173 -18.03 -4.13 -23.77
N GLU A 174 -18.08 -3.75 -25.05
CA GLU A 174 -19.27 -3.90 -25.90
C GLU A 174 -19.23 -5.13 -26.85
N SER A 175 -18.22 -6.00 -26.73
CA SER A 175 -18.18 -7.27 -27.45
C SER A 175 -17.77 -8.35 -26.45
N PRO A 176 -18.69 -9.26 -26.03
CA PRO A 176 -19.25 -10.24 -26.95
C PRO A 176 -20.64 -10.79 -26.52
N GLU A 177 -21.79 -10.22 -26.90
CA GLU A 177 -23.06 -10.95 -26.73
C GLU A 177 -24.19 -10.48 -27.64
N SER A 178 -24.08 -10.77 -28.94
CA SER A 178 -25.25 -11.02 -29.77
C SER A 178 -24.83 -11.80 -31.02
N VAL A 179 -24.49 -13.08 -30.84
CA VAL A 179 -24.59 -14.03 -31.94
C VAL A 179 -26.09 -14.28 -32.10
N PRO A 180 -26.76 -13.84 -33.19
CA PRO A 180 -28.15 -14.17 -33.40
C PRO A 180 -28.21 -15.67 -33.66
N LEU A 181 -28.88 -16.39 -32.76
CA LEU A 181 -29.25 -17.78 -32.98
C LEU A 181 -30.21 -17.78 -34.18
N GLY A 182 -29.70 -18.19 -35.34
CA GLY A 182 -30.46 -18.25 -36.58
C GLY A 182 -31.69 -19.13 -36.40
N ASP A 183 -32.85 -18.53 -36.62
CA ASP A 183 -34.16 -19.18 -36.70
C ASP A 183 -34.12 -20.31 -37.72
N ALA A 184 -34.13 -21.54 -37.23
CA ALA A 184 -34.49 -22.71 -38.01
C ALA A 184 -36.01 -22.74 -38.19
N ARG A 185 -36.51 -22.06 -39.24
CA ARG A 185 -37.94 -22.09 -39.60
C ARG A 185 -38.17 -22.55 -41.04
N GLU A 186 -38.82 -23.71 -41.11
CA GLU A 186 -39.76 -24.17 -42.15
C GLU A 186 -39.35 -24.07 -43.63
N SER A 187 -39.01 -25.22 -44.23
CA SER A 187 -39.37 -25.48 -45.64
C SER A 187 -40.36 -26.64 -45.72
N SER A 188 -41.64 -26.26 -45.78
CA SER A 188 -42.77 -27.12 -46.13
C SER A 188 -42.67 -27.50 -47.61
N THR A 189 -42.38 -28.76 -47.90
CA THR A 189 -42.43 -29.34 -49.24
C THR A 189 -43.89 -29.59 -49.63
N LYS A 190 -44.49 -28.65 -50.38
CA LYS A 190 -45.69 -28.91 -51.17
C LYS A 190 -45.29 -29.64 -52.46
N SER A 191 -45.78 -30.85 -52.63
CA SER A 191 -45.77 -31.58 -53.90
C SER A 191 -47.03 -31.25 -54.69
N PRO A 192 -46.94 -30.88 -55.97
CA PRO A 192 -48.04 -30.99 -56.91
C PRO A 192 -47.83 -32.17 -57.88
N VAL A 193 -48.96 -32.66 -58.38
CA VAL A 193 -49.19 -33.64 -59.46
C VAL A 193 -49.25 -35.10 -59.02
#